data_AF-A0A3M1MZY4-F1
#
_entry.id   AF-A0A3M1MZY4-F1
#
_cell.length_a   1.000
_cell.length_b   1.000
_cell.length_c   1.000
_cell.angle_alpha   90.00
_cell.angle_beta   90.00
_cell.angle_gamma   90.00
#
_symmetry.space_group_name_H-M   'P 1'
#
loop_
_entity.id
_entity.type
_entity.pdbx_description
1 polymer ?
#
loop_
_entity_poly.entity_id
_entity_poly.type
_entity_poly.pdbx_seq_one_letter_code
_entity_poly.pdbx_strand_id
1 'polypeptide(L)'
;MSKQTARERVKRTPMRSLGERLPAPIRPWYQAARPRSLPATYAALLTGGAVALESGVFEPIRFLLALIGALLLQIASNFVNEYVDFQRGTDALKVAGMGMVLSEGKLSARQV
;
A
#
# COMPACT_ATOMS: atom_id res chain seq x y z
N MET A 1 4.05 53.55 0.76
CA MET A 1 4.87 52.33 0.92
C MET A 1 3.95 51.14 1.11
N SER A 2 3.73 50.36 0.04
CA SER A 2 2.75 49.27 -0.02
C SER A 2 3.36 47.96 0.49
N LYS A 3 2.66 47.27 1.39
CA LYS A 3 2.99 45.94 1.93
C LYS A 3 2.74 44.86 0.87
N GLN A 4 3.57 44.79 -0.16
CA GLN A 4 3.52 43.73 -1.17
C GLN A 4 4.36 42.49 -0.83
N THR A 5 5.04 42.47 0.31
CA THR A 5 5.85 41.33 0.77
C THR A 5 4.99 40.28 1.49
N ALA A 6 4.05 39.65 0.79
CA ALA A 6 3.29 38.54 1.36
C ALA A 6 3.02 37.46 0.32
N ARG A 7 3.93 36.47 0.33
CA ARG A 7 3.66 35.08 -0.06
C ARG A 7 3.33 34.91 -1.53
N GLU A 8 4.37 34.92 -2.37
CA GLU A 8 4.43 34.00 -3.49
C GLU A 8 4.32 32.58 -2.95
N ARG A 9 3.07 32.12 -2.85
CA ARG A 9 2.74 30.74 -2.60
C ARG A 9 3.23 29.98 -3.82
N VAL A 10 4.48 29.49 -3.77
CA VAL A 10 5.02 28.52 -4.72
C VAL A 10 3.91 27.50 -4.94
N LYS A 11 3.26 27.54 -6.12
CA LYS A 11 2.32 26.52 -6.55
C LYS A 11 3.17 25.27 -6.71
N ARG A 12 3.40 24.55 -5.62
CA ARG A 12 3.99 23.22 -5.66
C ARG A 12 3.00 22.40 -6.46
N THR A 13 3.34 22.12 -7.72
CA THR A 13 2.65 21.09 -8.49
C THR A 13 2.61 19.86 -7.60
N PRO A 14 1.43 19.36 -7.18
CA PRO A 14 1.38 18.21 -6.30
C PRO A 14 2.09 17.07 -7.02
N MET A 15 3.19 16.59 -6.42
CA MET A 15 3.90 15.45 -6.95
C MET A 15 2.96 14.26 -6.90
N ARG A 16 2.53 13.79 -8.07
CA ARG A 16 1.66 12.62 -8.17
C ARG A 16 2.31 11.43 -7.49
N SER A 17 1.57 10.69 -6.67
CA SER A 17 2.09 9.48 -6.03
C SER A 17 2.42 8.41 -7.09
N LEU A 18 3.26 7.43 -6.78
CA LEU A 18 3.60 6.36 -7.75
C LEU A 18 2.34 5.68 -8.30
N GLY A 19 1.34 5.43 -7.44
CA GLY A 19 0.05 4.87 -7.84
C GLY A 19 -0.73 5.73 -8.83
N GLU A 20 -0.58 7.05 -8.80
CA GLU A 20 -1.24 7.97 -9.75
C GLU A 20 -0.57 7.99 -11.13
N ARG A 21 0.66 7.48 -11.22
CA ARG A 21 1.40 7.35 -12.49
C ARG A 21 1.17 6.00 -13.16
N LEU A 22 0.58 5.03 -12.47
CA LEU A 22 0.31 3.71 -13.04
C LEU A 22 -0.78 3.78 -14.12
N PRO A 23 -0.70 2.93 -15.16
CA PRO A 23 -1.75 2.77 -16.15
C PRO A 23 -3.10 2.51 -15.50
N ALA A 24 -4.18 3.04 -16.10
CA ALA A 24 -5.53 2.93 -15.55
C ALA A 24 -5.96 1.48 -15.20
N PRO A 25 -5.61 0.43 -15.97
CA PRO A 25 -5.96 -0.95 -15.61
C PRO A 25 -5.25 -1.48 -14.37
N ILE A 26 -4.02 -1.03 -14.09
CA ILE A 26 -3.16 -1.55 -13.01
C ILE A 26 -3.37 -0.77 -11.71
N ARG A 27 -3.64 0.54 -11.84
CA ARG A 27 -3.83 1.46 -10.72
C ARG A 27 -4.81 0.95 -9.64
N PRO A 28 -6.00 0.41 -9.94
CA PRO A 28 -6.91 -0.05 -8.90
C PRO A 28 -6.37 -1.27 -8.13
N TRP A 29 -5.72 -2.21 -8.80
CA TRP A 29 -5.06 -3.34 -8.13
C TRP A 29 -3.95 -2.89 -7.19
N TYR A 30 -3.15 -1.92 -7.63
CA TYR A 30 -2.13 -1.30 -6.78
C TYR A 30 -2.74 -0.60 -5.56
N GLN A 31 -3.89 0.06 -5.72
CA GLN A 31 -4.61 0.70 -4.61
C GLN A 31 -5.13 -0.35 -3.61
N ALA A 32 -5.74 -1.42 -4.11
CA ALA A 32 -6.27 -2.52 -3.31
C ALA A 32 -5.17 -3.32 -2.59
N ALA A 33 -3.99 -3.44 -3.17
CA ALA A 33 -2.84 -4.11 -2.54
C ALA A 33 -2.27 -3.36 -1.33
N ARG A 34 -2.70 -2.10 -1.11
CA ARG A 34 -2.28 -1.20 -0.03
C ARG A 34 -0.76 -1.21 0.23
N PRO A 35 0.09 -0.82 -0.73
CA PRO A 35 1.56 -0.83 -0.61
C PRO A 35 2.10 -0.13 0.64
N ARG A 36 1.37 0.85 1.18
CA ARG A 36 1.73 1.55 2.42
C ARG A 36 1.71 0.66 3.66
N SER A 37 1.00 -0.47 3.62
CA SER A 37 0.97 -1.47 4.71
C SER A 37 2.18 -2.42 4.68
N LEU A 38 2.77 -2.65 3.50
CA LEU A 38 3.88 -3.60 3.30
C LEU A 38 5.15 -3.25 4.08
N PRO A 39 5.50 -1.96 4.29
CA PRO A 39 5.75 -1.42 5.61
C PRO A 39 6.35 -2.35 6.67
N ALA A 40 5.41 -2.73 7.51
CA ALA A 40 5.60 -3.52 8.70
C ALA A 40 6.03 -4.95 8.36
N THR A 41 5.51 -5.52 7.27
CA THR A 41 5.80 -6.90 6.85
C THR A 41 7.28 -7.09 6.52
N TYR A 42 7.86 -6.23 5.68
CA TYR A 42 9.28 -6.36 5.36
C TYR A 42 10.17 -5.98 6.55
N ALA A 43 9.78 -5.00 7.37
CA ALA A 43 10.56 -4.61 8.55
C ALA A 43 10.71 -5.77 9.55
N ALA A 44 9.61 -6.50 9.80
CA ALA A 44 9.63 -7.70 10.65
C ALA A 44 10.53 -8.81 10.07
N LEU A 45 10.39 -9.10 8.77
CA LEU A 45 11.20 -10.12 8.10
C LEU A 45 12.69 -9.76 8.11
N LEU A 46 13.04 -8.52 7.76
CA LEU A 46 14.43 -8.05 7.80
C LEU A 46 15.04 -8.16 9.20
N THR A 47 14.26 -7.87 10.24
CA THR A 47 14.70 -8.03 11.64
C THR A 47 15.01 -9.50 11.94
N GLY A 48 14.13 -10.43 11.56
CA GLY A 48 14.39 -11.86 11.71
C GLY A 48 15.59 -12.35 10.89
N GLY A 49 15.77 -11.80 9.68
CA GLY A 49 16.92 -12.07 8.83
C GLY A 49 18.24 -11.61 9.45
N ALA A 50 18.27 -10.43 10.07
CA ALA A 50 19.43 -9.92 10.80
C ALA A 50 19.83 -10.82 11.98
N VAL A 51 18.84 -11.30 12.75
CA VAL A 51 19.08 -12.26 13.85
C VAL A 51 19.64 -13.58 13.32
N ALA A 52 19.11 -14.09 12.21
CA ALA A 52 19.61 -15.32 11.59
C ALA A 52 21.04 -15.16 11.03
N LEU A 53 21.37 -13.98 10.49
CA LEU A 53 22.73 -13.64 10.03
C LEU A 53 23.71 -13.63 11.19
N GLU A 54 23.37 -12.95 12.29
CA GLU A 54 24.20 -12.90 13.50
C GLU A 54 24.42 -14.29 14.10
N SER A 55 23.38 -15.13 14.07
CA SER A 55 23.43 -16.50 14.60
C SER A 55 24.12 -17.50 13.67
N GLY A 56 24.60 -17.08 12.48
CA GLY A 56 25.28 -17.96 11.52
C GLY A 56 24.38 -19.01 10.85
N VAL A 57 23.05 -18.84 10.91
CA VAL A 57 22.05 -19.79 10.36
C VAL A 57 21.23 -19.18 9.23
N PHE A 58 21.71 -18.06 8.65
CA PHE A 58 21.01 -17.39 7.57
C PHE A 58 21.07 -18.20 6.26
N GLU A 59 19.89 -18.50 5.74
CA GLU A 59 19.71 -19.23 4.49
C GLU A 59 19.04 -18.31 3.46
N PRO A 60 19.79 -17.73 2.49
CA PRO A 60 19.29 -16.68 1.60
C PRO A 60 18.04 -17.08 0.82
N ILE A 61 18.00 -18.33 0.34
CA ILE A 61 16.87 -18.86 -0.44
C ILE A 61 15.63 -18.98 0.45
N ARG A 62 15.77 -19.51 1.67
CA ARG A 62 14.65 -19.65 2.62
C ARG A 62 14.12 -18.30 3.05
N PHE A 63 15.01 -17.35 3.30
CA PHE A 63 14.65 -15.97 3.62
C PHE A 63 13.86 -15.32 2.48
N LEU A 64 14.33 -15.46 1.23
CA LEU A 64 13.65 -14.89 0.07
C LEU A 64 12.25 -15.49 -0.12
N LEU A 65 12.12 -16.81 0.00
CA LEU A 65 10.82 -17.49 -0.07
C LEU A 65 9.87 -17.02 1.03
N ALA A 66 10.36 -16.88 2.27
CA ALA A 66 9.58 -16.36 3.38
C ALA A 66 9.13 -14.92 3.16
N LEU A 67 10.02 -14.06 2.65
CA LEU A 67 9.70 -12.67 2.33
C LEU A 67 8.63 -12.58 1.23
N ILE A 68 8.78 -13.32 0.13
CA ILE A 68 7.79 -13.36 -0.95
C ILE A 68 6.44 -13.87 -0.40
N GLY A 69 6.46 -14.98 0.35
CA GLY A 69 5.25 -15.55 0.94
C GLY A 69 4.54 -14.56 1.88
N ALA A 70 5.28 -13.91 2.78
CA ALA A 70 4.72 -12.93 3.70
C ALA A 70 4.13 -11.71 2.99
N LEU A 71 4.78 -11.21 1.94
CA LEU A 71 4.26 -10.09 1.15
C LEU A 71 3.00 -10.48 0.39
N LEU A 72 2.96 -11.67 -0.22
CA LEU A 72 1.77 -12.18 -0.90
C LEU A 72 0.60 -12.37 0.08
N LEU A 73 0.86 -12.93 1.27
CA LEU A 73 -0.16 -13.07 2.32
C LEU A 73 -0.67 -11.71 2.80
N GLN A 74 0.21 -10.72 2.95
CA GLN A 74 -0.20 -9.37 3.33
C GLN A 74 -1.10 -8.73 2.25
N ILE A 75 -0.74 -8.88 0.97
CA ILE A 75 -1.54 -8.40 -0.16
C ILE A 75 -2.89 -9.12 -0.21
N ALA A 76 -2.92 -10.45 -0.04
CA ALA A 76 -4.15 -11.22 -0.01
C ALA A 76 -5.07 -10.80 1.15
N SER A 77 -4.51 -10.58 2.34
CA SER A 77 -5.26 -10.04 3.49
C SER A 77 -5.85 -8.66 3.18
N ASN A 78 -5.11 -7.80 2.48
CA ASN A 78 -5.61 -6.49 2.06
C ASN A 78 -6.82 -6.61 1.11
N PHE A 79 -6.80 -7.55 0.16
CA PHE A 79 -7.94 -7.83 -0.73
C PHE A 79 -9.15 -8.40 0.00
N VAL A 80 -8.95 -9.36 0.90
CA VAL A 80 -10.05 -9.90 1.72
C VAL A 80 -10.71 -8.81 2.55
N ASN A 81 -9.90 -7.94 3.19
CA ASN A 81 -10.42 -6.82 3.96
C ASN A 81 -11.18 -5.82 3.06
N GLU A 82 -10.71 -5.55 1.85
CA GLU A 82 -11.41 -4.72 0.87
C GLU A 82 -12.83 -5.26 0.56
N TYR A 83 -12.94 -6.56 0.29
CA TYR A 83 -14.21 -7.22 0.01
C TYR A 83 -15.16 -7.23 1.22
N VAL A 84 -14.63 -7.57 2.40
CA VAL A 84 -15.43 -7.63 3.64
C VAL A 84 -15.91 -6.23 4.04
N ASP A 85 -15.07 -5.21 3.91
CA ASP A 85 -15.43 -3.82 4.21
C ASP A 85 -16.49 -3.29 3.24
N PHE A 86 -16.38 -3.63 1.95
CA PHE A 86 -17.39 -3.32 0.94
C PHE A 86 -18.74 -3.95 1.29
N GLN A 87 -18.77 -5.25 1.62
CA GLN A 87 -20.00 -5.94 2.00
C GLN A 87 -20.64 -5.36 3.27
N ARG A 88 -19.84 -4.91 4.22
CA ARG A 88 -20.30 -4.35 5.50
C ARG A 88 -20.64 -2.86 5.42
N GLY A 89 -20.34 -2.19 4.31
CA GLY A 89 -20.50 -0.74 4.15
C GLY A 89 -19.53 0.10 4.99
N THR A 90 -18.47 -0.51 5.54
CA THR A 90 -17.50 0.15 6.42
C THR A 90 -16.65 1.20 5.68
N ASP A 91 -16.57 1.11 4.36
CA ASP A 91 -15.83 2.05 3.51
C ASP A 91 -16.30 3.51 3.67
N ALA A 92 -17.55 3.74 4.08
CA ALA A 92 -18.08 5.09 4.32
C ALA A 92 -17.29 5.88 5.39
N LEU A 93 -16.52 5.19 6.23
CA LEU A 93 -15.71 5.80 7.30
C LEU A 93 -14.23 5.96 6.91
N LYS A 94 -13.82 5.46 5.74
CA LYS A 94 -12.41 5.47 5.32
C LYS A 94 -12.02 6.78 4.64
N VAL A 95 -10.75 7.14 4.80
CA VAL A 95 -10.13 8.28 4.11
C VAL A 95 -9.75 7.89 2.68
N ALA A 96 -9.89 8.83 1.75
CA ALA A 96 -9.48 8.70 0.35
C ALA A 96 -8.09 8.05 0.20
N GLY A 97 -8.02 6.95 -0.57
CA GLY A 97 -6.77 6.24 -0.86
C GLY A 97 -6.35 5.13 0.11
N MET A 98 -7.22 4.72 1.05
CA MET A 98 -6.99 3.58 1.97
C MET A 98 -7.50 2.22 1.46
N GLY A 99 -7.62 2.03 0.14
CA GLY A 99 -8.30 0.85 -0.42
C GLY A 99 -9.81 0.99 -0.25
N MET A 100 -10.43 1.49 -1.32
CA MET A 100 -11.88 1.70 -1.49
C MET A 100 -12.27 1.42 -2.96
N VAL A 101 -11.56 0.50 -3.61
CA VAL A 101 -11.68 0.32 -5.06
C VAL A 101 -13.02 -0.30 -5.45
N LEU A 102 -13.63 -1.06 -4.53
CA LEU A 102 -14.96 -1.63 -4.72
C LEU A 102 -16.05 -0.58 -4.51
N SER A 103 -15.99 0.20 -3.42
CA SER A 103 -16.96 1.27 -3.14
C SER A 103 -16.88 2.42 -4.14
N GLU A 104 -15.71 2.70 -4.72
CA GLU A 104 -15.53 3.67 -5.80
C GLU A 104 -15.88 3.11 -7.20
N GLY A 105 -16.28 1.83 -7.31
CA GLY A 105 -16.65 1.20 -8.58
C GLY A 105 -15.48 0.98 -9.56
N LYS A 106 -14.23 1.02 -9.07
CA LYS A 106 -13.02 0.82 -9.89
C LYS A 106 -12.73 -0.65 -10.17
N LEU A 107 -13.14 -1.55 -9.28
CA LEU A 107 -13.18 -3.00 -9.45
C LEU A 107 -14.54 -3.52 -8.99
N SER A 108 -14.92 -4.69 -9.50
CA SER A 108 -16.08 -5.44 -9.02
C SER A 108 -15.69 -6.45 -7.95
N ALA A 109 -16.64 -6.83 -7.11
CA ALA A 109 -16.45 -7.83 -6.06
C ALA A 109 -16.03 -9.21 -6.59
N ARG A 110 -16.27 -9.51 -7.87
CA ARG A 110 -15.80 -10.76 -8.50
C ARG A 110 -14.32 -10.72 -8.89
N GLN A 111 -13.74 -9.53 -8.99
CA GLN A 111 -12.34 -9.35 -9.37
C GLN A 111 -11.40 -9.38 -8.17
N VAL A 112 -11.86 -8.93 -7.00
CA VAL A 112 -11.08 -8.89 -5.74
C VAL A 112 -11.34 -10.15 -4.93
#